data_AF-A0A947S6K6-F1
#
_entry.id   AF-A0A947S6K6-F1
#
_cell.length_a   1.000
_cell.length_b   1.000
_cell.length_c   1.000
_cell.angle_alpha   90.00
_cell.angle_beta   90.00
_cell.angle_gamma   90.00
#
_symmetry.space_group_name_H-M   'P 1'
#
loop_
_entity.id
_entity.type
_entity.pdbx_description
1 polymer ?
#
loop_
_entity_poly.entity_id
_entity_poly.type
_entity_poly.pdbx_seq_one_letter_code
_entity_poly.pdbx_strand_id
1 'polypeptide(L)'
;MGWFDDGDNLAKTGFSILWNGDIVLCRQDFDSKSPIRNLRDQSLSEILESEKLKNIWQAHKDGEYDKLPLCKNCKEWYYNLYA
;
A
#
# COMPACT_ATOMS: atom_id res chain seq x y z
N MET A 1 -13.89 11.92 16.00
CA MET A 1 -12.55 12.19 15.43
C MET A 1 -11.78 10.87 15.39
N GLY A 2 -12.30 9.90 14.63
CA GLY A 2 -11.58 8.67 14.29
C GLY A 2 -11.24 8.78 12.82
N TRP A 3 -9.96 8.75 12.47
CA TRP A 3 -9.48 8.87 11.09
C TRP A 3 -9.53 7.53 10.33
N PHE A 4 -10.42 6.60 10.75
CA PHE A 4 -10.36 5.21 10.28
C PHE A 4 -11.72 4.51 10.10
N ASP A 5 -12.85 5.19 10.29
CA ASP A 5 -14.15 4.51 10.43
C ASP A 5 -15.14 4.78 9.28
N ASP A 6 -14.63 4.86 8.04
CA ASP A 6 -15.48 4.83 6.85
C ASP A 6 -15.12 3.58 6.05
N GLY A 7 -15.90 2.51 6.25
CA GLY A 7 -15.80 1.21 5.58
C GLY A 7 -15.90 1.24 4.05
N ASP A 8 -15.98 2.41 3.44
CA ASP A 8 -15.93 2.63 1.99
C ASP A 8 -14.54 3.10 1.48
N ASN A 9 -13.58 3.37 2.37
CA ASN A 9 -12.23 3.89 2.03
C ASN A 9 -11.08 2.91 2.26
N LEU A 10 -11.36 1.66 2.67
CA LEU A 10 -10.37 0.60 2.88
C LEU A 10 -9.48 0.30 1.65
N ALA A 11 -9.90 0.72 0.46
CA ALA A 11 -9.14 0.54 -0.78
C ALA A 11 -7.95 1.52 -0.93
N LYS A 12 -7.92 2.65 -0.21
CA LYS A 12 -6.77 3.59 -0.23
C LYS A 12 -5.95 3.40 1.03
N THR A 13 -5.22 2.29 1.07
CA THR A 13 -4.17 2.02 2.05
C THR A 13 -3.18 3.17 2.08
N GLY A 14 -2.94 3.75 3.26
CA GLY A 14 -1.91 4.77 3.44
C GLY A 14 -0.54 4.27 3.00
N PHE A 15 0.32 5.16 2.50
CA PHE A 15 1.68 4.84 2.10
C PHE A 15 2.70 5.46 3.06
N SER A 16 3.92 4.93 3.07
CA SER A 16 5.05 5.49 3.80
C SER A 16 6.15 5.90 2.84
N ILE A 17 6.79 7.03 3.12
CA ILE A 17 8.02 7.44 2.44
C ILE A 17 9.17 7.10 3.37
N LEU A 18 10.05 6.22 2.93
CA LEU A 18 11.24 5.83 3.69
C LEU A 18 12.32 6.90 3.60
N TRP A 19 13.31 6.83 4.49
CA TRP A 19 14.39 7.82 4.59
C TRP A 19 15.19 7.99 3.28
N ASN A 20 15.25 6.92 2.47
CA ASN A 20 15.92 6.91 1.18
C ASN A 20 15.01 7.39 0.03
N GLY A 21 13.79 7.86 0.32
CA GLY A 21 12.84 8.35 -0.68
C GLY A 21 11.99 7.27 -1.34
N ASP A 22 12.12 5.99 -0.95
CA ASP A 22 11.24 4.94 -1.44
C ASP A 22 9.82 5.11 -0.89
N ILE A 23 8.83 4.93 -1.76
CA ILE A 23 7.42 4.85 -1.40
C ILE A 23 7.03 3.39 -1.26
N VAL A 24 6.54 3.02 -0.07
CA VAL A 24 6.03 1.68 0.25
C VAL A 24 4.58 1.74 0.71
N LEU A 25 3.79 0.69 0.45
CA LEU A 25 2.36 0.63 0.79
C LEU A 25 2.06 -0.11 2.09
N CYS A 26 3.06 -0.75 2.66
CA CYS A 26 2.92 -1.48 3.90
C CYS A 26 3.94 -0.95 4.89
N ARG A 27 3.48 -0.61 6.10
CA ARG A 27 4.37 -0.25 7.21
C ARG A 27 5.38 -1.37 7.54
N GLN A 28 5.00 -2.62 7.29
CA GLN A 28 5.87 -3.78 7.49
C GLN A 28 6.97 -3.89 6.43
N ASP A 29 6.84 -3.17 5.31
CA ASP A 29 7.88 -3.10 4.26
C ASP A 29 8.92 -2.01 4.57
N PHE A 30 9.34 -1.90 5.83
CA PHE A 30 10.33 -0.89 6.26
C PHE A 30 11.71 -1.11 5.65
N ASP A 31 12.00 -2.34 5.18
CA ASP A 31 13.22 -2.72 4.46
C ASP A 31 13.15 -2.42 2.94
N SER A 32 12.04 -1.86 2.44
CA SER A 32 11.85 -1.59 1.01
C SER A 32 12.04 -2.83 0.13
N LYS A 33 11.43 -3.95 0.50
CA LYS A 33 11.45 -5.18 -0.29
C LYS A 33 10.53 -5.10 -1.50
N SER A 34 9.49 -4.26 -1.45
CA SER A 34 8.55 -4.07 -2.55
C SER A 34 8.20 -2.59 -2.78
N PRO A 35 9.19 -1.72 -3.12
CA PRO A 35 8.93 -0.32 -3.36
C PRO A 35 7.99 -0.10 -4.55
N ILE A 36 7.10 0.87 -4.42
CA ILE A 36 6.31 1.36 -5.53
C ILE A 36 7.21 2.12 -6.48
N ARG A 37 7.85 3.18 -5.96
CA ARG A 37 8.87 3.98 -6.64
C ARG A 37 9.68 4.84 -5.68
N ASN A 38 10.74 5.48 -6.17
CA ASN A 38 11.53 6.43 -5.41
C ASN A 38 11.19 7.87 -5.84
N LEU A 39 11.08 8.78 -4.87
CA LEU A 39 10.80 10.20 -5.11
C LEU A 39 11.89 10.95 -5.89
N ARG A 40 13.09 10.39 -6.01
CA ARG A 40 14.15 10.95 -6.87
C ARG A 40 13.87 10.77 -8.37
N ASP A 41 13.10 9.75 -8.72
CA ASP A 41 12.86 9.38 -10.12
C ASP A 41 11.55 9.96 -10.66
N GLN A 42 10.56 10.17 -9.78
CA GLN A 42 9.20 10.53 -10.17
C GLN A 42 8.51 11.31 -9.05
N SER A 43 7.66 12.28 -9.42
CA SER A 43 6.91 13.06 -8.44
C SER A 43 5.87 12.20 -7.73
N LEU A 44 5.50 12.60 -6.51
CA LEU A 44 4.50 11.89 -5.72
C LEU A 44 3.16 11.77 -6.47
N SER A 45 2.70 12.82 -7.14
CA SER A 45 1.44 12.81 -7.89
C SER A 45 1.44 11.77 -9.01
N GLU A 46 2.51 11.71 -9.79
CA GLU A 46 2.62 10.73 -10.89
C GLU A 46 2.68 9.29 -10.36
N ILE A 47 3.31 9.07 -9.19
CA ILE A 47 3.33 7.76 -8.54
C ILE A 47 1.93 7.38 -8.05
N LEU A 48 1.21 8.33 -7.44
CA LEU A 48 -0.15 8.11 -6.91
C LEU A 48 -1.18 7.84 -8.02
N GLU A 49 -0.95 8.37 -9.22
CA GLU A 49 -1.80 8.17 -10.39
C GLU A 49 -1.38 6.96 -11.24
N SER A 50 -0.31 6.25 -10.85
CA SER A 50 0.23 5.13 -11.61
C SER A 50 -0.71 3.93 -11.65
N GLU A 51 -0.76 3.26 -12.80
CA GLU A 51 -1.50 1.99 -12.96
C GLU A 51 -1.00 0.90 -12.01
N LYS A 52 0.30 0.89 -11.69
CA LYS A 52 0.88 -0.02 -10.70
C LYS A 52 0.18 0.12 -9.35
N LEU A 53 0.02 1.35 -8.87
CA LEU A 53 -0.61 1.60 -7.58
C LEU A 53 -2.11 1.30 -7.60
N LYS A 54 -2.81 1.70 -8.68
CA LYS A 54 -4.24 1.38 -8.87
C LYS A 54 -4.49 -0.12 -8.83
N ASN A 55 -3.66 -0.92 -9.51
CA ASN A 55 -3.77 -2.38 -9.52
C ASN A 55 -3.56 -2.99 -8.14
N ILE A 56 -2.62 -2.45 -7.36
CA ILE A 56 -2.38 -2.92 -5.98
C ILE A 56 -3.58 -2.61 -5.09
N TRP A 57 -4.13 -1.40 -5.17
CA TRP A 57 -5.34 -1.03 -4.43
C TRP A 57 -6.54 -1.88 -4.84
N GLN A 58 -6.71 -2.16 -6.14
CA GLN A 58 -7.77 -3.03 -6.62
C GLN A 58 -7.60 -4.46 -6.07
N ALA A 59 -6.39 -5.01 -6.10
CA ALA A 59 -6.11 -6.32 -5.50
C ALA A 59 -6.41 -6.37 -3.99
N HIS A 60 -6.06 -5.31 -3.23
CA HIS A 60 -6.43 -5.21 -1.82
C HIS A 60 -7.94 -5.15 -1.61
N LYS A 61 -8.65 -4.35 -2.43
CA LYS A 61 -10.11 -4.22 -2.39
C LYS A 61 -10.82 -5.54 -2.70
N ASP A 62 -10.29 -6.31 -3.65
CA ASP A 62 -10.87 -7.57 -4.09
C ASP A 62 -10.45 -8.77 -3.22
N GLY A 63 -9.61 -8.55 -2.20
CA GLY A 63 -9.08 -9.60 -1.34
C GLY A 63 -8.03 -10.49 -1.99
N GLU A 64 -7.48 -10.08 -3.13
CA GLU A 64 -6.51 -10.81 -3.95
C GLU A 64 -5.06 -10.59 -3.46
N TYR A 65 -4.84 -10.72 -2.15
CA TYR A 65 -3.53 -10.50 -1.51
C TYR A 65 -2.45 -11.47 -2.02
N ASP A 66 -2.85 -12.65 -2.47
CA ASP A 66 -1.96 -13.68 -3.03
C ASP A 66 -1.31 -13.27 -4.36
N LYS A 67 -1.92 -12.33 -5.09
CA LYS A 67 -1.36 -11.75 -6.33
C LYS A 67 -0.24 -10.75 -6.06
N LEU A 68 -0.13 -10.25 -4.83
CA LEU A 68 0.90 -9.28 -4.45
C LEU A 68 2.09 -10.01 -3.81
N PRO A 69 3.32 -9.86 -4.34
CA PRO A 69 4.49 -10.58 -3.85
C PRO A 69 4.74 -10.43 -2.34
N LEU A 70 4.54 -9.22 -1.81
CA LEU A 70 4.69 -8.93 -0.38
C LEU A 70 3.59 -9.58 0.47
N CYS A 71 2.35 -9.61 -0.06
CA CYS A 71 1.18 -9.98 0.71
C CYS A 71 0.90 -11.50 0.69
N LYS A 72 1.34 -12.22 -0.35
CA LYS A 72 1.09 -13.66 -0.54
C LYS A 72 1.41 -14.54 0.68
N ASN A 73 2.47 -14.22 1.42
CA ASN A 73 2.88 -14.96 2.62
C ASN A 73 2.74 -14.13 3.90
N CYS A 74 2.14 -12.94 3.80
CA CYS A 74 1.94 -12.05 4.93
C CYS A 74 0.82 -12.59 5.82
N LYS A 75 0.98 -12.46 7.13
CA LYS A 75 -0.04 -12.82 8.13
C LYS A 75 -0.69 -11.60 8.77
N GLU A 76 -0.34 -10.39 8.34
CA GLU A 76 -0.81 -9.16 8.98
C GLU A 76 -2.01 -8.52 8.25
N TRP A 77 -2.48 -9.11 7.15
CA TRP A 77 -3.54 -8.52 6.30
C TRP A 77 -4.93 -8.52 6.98
N TYR A 78 -5.18 -9.37 7.98
CA TYR A 78 -6.48 -9.50 8.64
C TYR A 78 -6.70 -8.55 9.82
N TYR A 79 -5.67 -7.83 10.30
CA TYR A 79 -5.80 -6.96 11.48
C TYR A 79 -6.64 -5.68 11.23
N ASN A 80 -7.04 -5.42 9.98
CA ASN A 80 -7.94 -4.31 9.63
C ASN A 80 -9.38 -4.78 9.31
N LEU A 81 -9.72 -6.06 9.52
CA LEU A 81 -11.10 -6.57 9.34
C LEU A 81 -11.96 -6.50 10.61
N TYR A 82 -11.37 -6.06 11.73
CA TYR A 82 -12.04 -5.91 13.04
C TYR A 82 -11.85 -4.52 13.65
N ALA A 83 -11.33 -3.57 12.86
CA ALA A 83 -11.17 -2.17 13.25
C ALA A 83 -12.21 -1.34 12.52
#